data_AF-A0A398CKV4-F1
#
_entry.id   AF-A0A398CKV4-F1
#
_cell.length_a   1.000
_cell.length_b   1.000
_cell.length_c   1.000
_cell.angle_alpha   90.00
_cell.angle_beta   90.00
_cell.angle_gamma   90.00
#
_symmetry.space_group_name_H-M   'P 1'
#
loop_
_entity.id
_entity.type
_entity.pdbx_description
1 polymer ?
#
loop_
_entity_poly.entity_id
_entity_poly.type
_entity_poly.pdbx_seq_one_letter_code
_entity_poly.pdbx_strand_id
1 'polypeptide(L)' 'MPLNLGWTGILLLALIALLFFGPSKLPQLGRAVGSTLREFRSGTKELIQSDDPAAQPKSESRE' A
#
# COMPACT_ATOMS: atom_id res chain seq x y z
N MET A 1 -16.04 34.10 -6.88
CA MET A 1 -14.74 33.44 -7.09
C MET A 1 -14.93 31.96 -6.78
N PRO A 2 -15.11 31.07 -7.76
CA PRO A 2 -15.34 29.65 -7.45
C PRO A 2 -14.06 29.11 -6.79
N LEU A 3 -14.23 28.54 -5.60
CA LEU A 3 -13.20 27.72 -4.96
C LEU A 3 -12.90 26.60 -5.94
N ASN A 4 -11.76 26.69 -6.62
CA ASN A 4 -11.25 25.60 -7.44
C ASN A 4 -11.12 24.38 -6.54
N LEU A 5 -12.13 23.51 -6.59
CA LEU A 5 -12.34 22.33 -5.76
C LEU A 5 -11.37 21.20 -6.19
N GLY A 6 -10.12 21.57 -6.45
CA GLY A 6 -9.03 20.65 -6.77
C GLY A 6 -8.24 20.29 -5.52
N TRP A 7 -6.92 20.26 -5.65
CA TRP A 7 -5.98 19.93 -4.56
C TRP A 7 -6.23 20.70 -3.26
N THR A 8 -6.63 21.97 -3.33
CA THR A 8 -6.92 22.80 -2.15
C THR A 8 -8.11 22.26 -1.35
N GLY A 9 -9.16 21.77 -2.02
CA GLY A 9 -10.34 21.20 -1.34
C GLY A 9 -10.02 19.88 -0.65
N ILE A 10 -9.23 19.03 -1.32
CA ILE A 10 -8.75 17.76 -0.75
C ILE A 10 -7.87 18.03 0.48
N LEU A 11 -6.98 19.03 0.40
CA LEU A 11 -6.10 19.39 1.52
C LEU A 11 -6.89 19.88 2.74
N LEU A 12 -7.94 20.68 2.51
CA LEU A 12 -8.82 21.14 3.59
C LEU A 12 -9.58 19.98 4.24
N LEU A 13 -10.12 19.06 3.44
CA LEU A 13 -10.79 17.87 3.95
C LEU A 13 -9.82 16.97 4.73
N ALA A 14 -8.61 16.78 4.20
CA ALA A 14 -7.57 16.01 4.86
C ALA A 14 -7.19 16.64 6.20
N LEU A 15 -7.09 17.97 6.30
CA LEU A 15 -6.77 18.67 7.54
C LEU A 15 -7.86 18.49 8.60
N ILE A 16 -9.12 18.58 8.21
CA ILE A 16 -10.26 18.32 9.11
C ILE A 16 -10.22 16.85 9.57
N ALA A 17 -10.05 15.90 8.65
CA ALA A 17 -9.92 14.49 9.00
C ALA A 17 -8.73 14.25 9.94
N LEU A 18 -7.61 14.93 9.72
CA LEU A 18 -6.41 14.86 10.58
C LEU A 18 -6.66 15.43 11.97
N LEU A 19 -7.54 16.40 12.13
CA LEU A 19 -7.89 16.96 13.43
C LEU A 19 -8.74 15.97 14.24
N PHE A 20 -9.65 15.24 13.60
CA PHE A 20 -10.48 14.21 14.24
C PHE A 20 -9.73 12.90 14.49
N PHE A 21 -9.01 12.39 13.48
CA PHE A 21 -8.30 11.12 13.57
C PHE A 21 -6.89 11.27 14.13
N GLY A 22 -6.24 12.42 13.97
CA GLY A 22 -4.85 12.66 14.34
C GLY A 22 -3.85 12.28 13.21
N PRO A 23 -2.78 13.08 13.00
CA PRO A 23 -1.79 12.83 11.94
C PRO A 23 -1.03 11.51 12.10
N SER A 24 -0.89 11.02 13.34
CA SER A 24 -0.18 9.78 13.63
C SER A 24 -0.98 8.53 13.24
N LYS A 25 -2.30 8.62 13.01
CA LYS A 25 -3.13 7.46 12.66
C LYS A 25 -3.01 7.06 11.19
N LEU A 26 -2.84 8.02 10.29
CA LEU A 26 -2.61 7.73 8.87
C LEU A 26 -1.37 6.84 8.61
N PRO A 27 -0.16 7.14 9.14
CA PRO A 27 1.00 6.27 8.95
C PRO A 27 0.87 4.93 9.70
N GLN A 28 0.18 4.88 10.84
CA GLN A 28 -0.10 3.63 11.54
C GLN A 28 -1.00 2.70 10.71
N LEU A 29 -2.09 3.24 10.16
CA LEU A 29 -3.00 2.51 9.25
C LEU A 29 -2.27 2.07 7.98
N GLY A 30 -1.47 2.95 7.38
CA GLY A 30 -0.67 2.62 6.20
C GLY A 30 0.33 1.49 6.46
N ARG A 31 0.98 1.45 7.63
CA ARG A 31 1.86 0.34 8.02
C ARG A 31 1.11 -0.96 8.20
N ALA A 32 -0.04 -0.94 8.87
CA ALA A 32 -0.86 -2.13 9.08
C ALA A 32 -1.43 -2.70 7.77
N VAL A 33 -1.99 -1.85 6.91
CA VAL A 33 -2.47 -2.24 5.59
C VAL A 33 -1.31 -2.70 4.70
N GLY A 34 -0.16 -2.03 4.78
CA GLY A 34 1.03 -2.37 4.02
C GLY A 34 1.61 -3.74 4.37
N SER A 35 1.64 -4.11 5.66
CA SER A 35 2.06 -5.46 6.08
C SER A 35 1.09 -6.52 5.57
N THR A 36 -0.23 -6.30 5.73
CA THR A 36 -1.24 -7.23 5.22
C THR A 36 -1.15 -7.40 3.70
N LEU A 37 -1.02 -6.30 2.95
CA LEU A 37 -0.92 -6.34 1.50
C LEU A 37 0.39 -7.02 1.04
N ARG A 38 1.49 -6.86 1.79
CA ARG A 38 2.76 -7.53 1.52
C ARG A 38 2.66 -9.04 1.71
N GLU A 39 2.07 -9.50 2.81
CA GLU A 39 1.83 -10.91 3.07
C GLU A 39 0.86 -11.51 2.05
N PHE A 40 -0.24 -10.80 1.74
CA PHE A 40 -1.19 -11.20 0.71
C PHE A 40 -0.53 -11.35 -0.66
N ARG A 41 0.34 -10.40 -1.05
CA ARG A 41 1.08 -10.47 -2.32
C ARG A 41 2.06 -11.64 -2.37
N SER A 42 2.77 -11.89 -1.27
CA SER A 42 3.70 -13.03 -1.18
C SER A 42 2.96 -14.36 -1.27
N GLY A 43 1.89 -14.55 -0.51
CA GLY A 43 1.08 -15.78 -0.57
C GLY A 43 0.43 -15.99 -1.92
N THR A 44 -0.13 -14.93 -2.53
CA THR A 44 -0.68 -15.00 -3.89
C THR A 44 0.38 -15.38 -4.92
N LYS A 45 1.62 -14.86 -4.79
CA LYS A 45 2.73 -15.22 -5.69
C LYS A 45 3.10 -16.69 -5.55
N GLU A 46 3.11 -17.23 -4.34
CA GLU A 46 3.40 -18.65 -4.07
C GLU A 46 2.31 -19.57 -4.64
N LEU A 47 1.04 -19.20 -4.50
CA LEU A 47 -0.08 -19.93 -5.10
C LEU A 47 0.01 -19.95 -6.64
N ILE A 48 0.26 -18.80 -7.27
CA ILE A 48 0.38 -18.71 -8.73
C ILE A 48 1.59 -19.51 -9.24
N GLN A 49 2.68 -19.53 -8.48
CA GLN A 49 3.91 -20.24 -8.86
C GLN A 49 3.81 -21.77 -8.64
N SER A 50 2.81 -22.24 -7.86
CA SER A 50 2.57 -23.66 -7.60
C SER A 50 1.73 -24.34 -8.69
N ASP A 51 0.97 -23.58 -9.48
CA ASP A 51 0.12 -24.09 -10.57
C ASP A 51 0.80 -24.01 -11.96
N ASP A 52 2.01 -23.45 -12.06
CA ASP A 52 2.73 -23.23 -13.32
C ASP A 52 4.21 -23.64 -13.21
N PRO A 53 4.66 -24.75 -13.84
CA PRO A 53 6.04 -25.25 -13.73
C PRO A 53 7.11 -24.38 -14.43
N ALA A 54 6.77 -23.19 -14.96
CA ALA A 54 7.62 -22.44 -15.88
C ALA A 54 8.12 -21.06 -15.39
N ALA A 55 8.23 -20.81 -14.09
CA ALA A 55 8.80 -19.54 -13.60
C ALA A 55 9.80 -19.69 -12.45
N GLN A 56 10.99 -20.21 -12.76
CA GLN A 56 12.18 -20.00 -11.93
C GLN A 56 12.88 -18.69 -12.35
N PRO A 57 13.13 -17.74 -11.43
CA PRO A 57 14.21 -16.79 -11.58
C PRO A 57 15.37 -17.18 -10.65
N LYS A 58 16.28 -17.98 -11.21
CA LYS A 58 17.74 -17.83 -11.13
C LYS A 58 18.29 -16.88 -10.06
N SER A 59 18.88 -17.42 -8.99
CA SER A 59 20.09 -16.87 -8.36
C SER A 59 20.78 -17.91 -7.47
N GLU A 60 21.15 -19.03 -8.07
CA GLU A 60 22.24 -19.88 -7.59
C GLU A 60 23.45 -19.53 -8.46
N SER A 61 24.27 -18.59 -8.00
CA SER A 61 25.56 -18.23 -8.60
C SER A 61 26.44 -17.62 -7.53
N ARG A 62 26.85 -18.49 -6.61
CA ARG A 62 28.09 -18.42 -5.86
C ARG A 62 28.18 -19.76 -5.15
N GLU A 63 28.96 -20.69 -5.71
CA GLU A 63 30.17 -21.29 -5.12
C GLU A 63 31.04 -21.86 -6.25
#